data_AF-A0A949RPK1-F1
#
_entry.id   AF-A0A949RPK1-F1
#
_cell.length_a   1.000
_cell.length_b   1.000
_cell.length_c   1.000
_cell.angle_alpha   90.00
_cell.angle_beta   90.00
_cell.angle_gamma   90.00
#
_symmetry.space_group_name_H-M   'P 1'
#
loop_
_entity.id
_entity.type
_entity.pdbx_description
1 polymer ?
#
loop_
_entity_poly.entity_id
_entity_poly.type
_entity_poly.pdbx_seq_one_letter_code
_entity_poly.pdbx_strand_id
1 'polypeptide(L)'
;MYDETVFDKIRQLVPSRRGELEITDVNNAYIREGTLTYSFLEGWWTDAGTFESLRRATNLVAATEELRDAKLIEQAAADAE
;
A
#
# COMPACT_ATOMS: atom_id res chain seq x y z
N MET A 1 3.87 1.99 8.73
CA MET A 1 4.64 0.92 9.42
C MET A 1 4.43 1.08 10.91
N TYR A 2 4.43 -0.01 11.68
CA TYR A 2 4.25 0.03 13.14
C TYR A 2 5.55 -0.37 13.86
N ASP A 3 5.74 0.17 15.05
CA ASP A 3 6.74 -0.29 16.02
C ASP A 3 6.20 -1.49 16.83
N GLU A 4 6.98 -1.98 17.79
CA GLU A 4 6.62 -3.13 18.64
C GLU A 4 5.42 -2.86 19.56
N THR A 5 5.08 -1.60 19.84
CA THR A 5 3.96 -1.26 20.73
C THR A 5 2.60 -1.65 20.13
N VAL A 6 2.56 -1.95 18.82
CA VAL A 6 1.37 -2.45 18.13
C VAL A 6 0.80 -3.71 18.80
N PHE A 7 1.65 -4.57 19.36
CA PHE A 7 1.22 -5.81 20.00
C PHE A 7 0.40 -5.56 21.27
N ASP A 8 0.68 -4.48 21.99
CA ASP A 8 -0.10 -4.10 23.16
C ASP A 8 -1.43 -3.46 22.76
N LYS A 9 -1.42 -2.67 21.67
CA LYS A 9 -2.64 -2.05 21.13
C LYS A 9 -3.63 -3.09 20.59
N ILE A 10 -3.15 -4.10 19.83
CA ILE A 10 -4.03 -5.15 19.28
C ILE A 10 -4.70 -5.99 20.37
N ARG A 11 -4.03 -6.21 21.52
CA ARG A 11 -4.58 -6.97 22.66
C ARG A 11 -5.74 -6.25 23.35
N GLN A 12 -5.86 -4.94 23.15
CA GLN A 12 -6.90 -4.10 23.75
C GLN A 12 -8.09 -3.86 22.82
N LEU A 13 -8.02 -4.35 21.56
CA LEU A 13 -9.11 -4.16 20.61
C LEU A 13 -10.36 -4.91 21.03
N VAL A 14 -11.50 -4.31 20.70
CA VAL A 14 -12.83 -4.88 20.87
C VAL A 14 -13.47 -5.02 19.49
N PRO A 15 -14.22 -6.10 19.21
CA PRO A 15 -14.86 -6.26 17.92
C PRO A 15 -15.75 -5.06 17.56
N SER A 16 -15.66 -4.60 16.32
CA SER A 16 -16.52 -3.55 15.80
C SER A 16 -17.96 -4.04 15.63
N ARG A 17 -18.85 -3.18 15.12
CA ARG A 17 -20.21 -3.59 14.73
C ARG A 17 -20.23 -4.69 13.67
N ARG A 18 -19.13 -4.87 12.92
CA ARG A 18 -18.95 -5.94 11.93
C ARG A 18 -18.49 -7.25 12.56
N GLY A 19 -18.13 -7.24 13.85
CA GLY A 19 -17.52 -8.38 14.53
C GLY A 19 -16.02 -8.53 14.26
N GLU A 20 -15.38 -7.54 13.66
CA GLU A 20 -13.96 -7.57 13.28
C GLU A 20 -13.08 -6.79 14.26
N LEU A 21 -11.82 -7.19 14.41
CA LEU A 21 -10.80 -6.38 15.08
C LEU A 21 -10.17 -5.45 14.03
N GLU A 22 -10.40 -4.15 14.19
CA GLU A 22 -10.18 -3.18 13.12
C GLU A 22 -8.75 -2.64 13.12
N ILE A 23 -8.09 -2.66 11.95
CA ILE A 23 -6.80 -1.98 11.79
C ILE A 23 -6.93 -0.46 12.00
N THR A 24 -8.11 0.10 11.72
CA THR A 24 -8.42 1.51 11.98
C THR A 24 -8.37 1.85 13.47
N ASP A 25 -8.74 0.93 14.35
CA ASP A 25 -8.67 1.17 15.80
C ASP A 25 -7.23 1.17 16.31
N VAL A 26 -6.37 0.33 15.72
CA VAL A 26 -4.92 0.39 15.93
C VAL A 26 -4.37 1.75 15.49
N ASN A 27 -4.72 2.20 14.28
CA ASN A 27 -4.30 3.52 13.79
C ASN A 27 -4.77 4.66 14.70
N ASN A 28 -6.00 4.60 15.20
CA ASN A 28 -6.55 5.59 16.12
C ASN A 28 -5.81 5.61 17.47
N ALA A 29 -5.26 4.48 17.93
CA ALA A 29 -4.42 4.45 19.12
C ALA A 29 -3.11 5.23 18.91
N TYR A 30 -2.43 5.03 17.77
CA TYR A 30 -1.24 5.82 17.41
C TYR A 30 -1.56 7.30 17.17
N ILE A 31 -2.75 7.64 16.64
CA ILE A 31 -3.19 9.04 16.51
C ILE A 31 -3.37 9.69 17.88
N ARG A 32 -4.00 8.99 18.84
CA ARG A 32 -4.19 9.51 20.21
C ARG A 32 -2.86 9.74 20.94
N GLU A 33 -1.84 8.96 20.61
CA GLU A 33 -0.49 9.11 21.13
C GLU A 33 0.33 10.20 20.41
N GLY A 34 -0.18 10.73 19.29
CA GLY A 34 0.53 11.72 18.46
C GLY A 34 1.73 11.14 17.70
N THR A 35 1.82 9.81 17.58
CA THR A 35 2.96 9.09 16.99
C THR A 35 2.67 8.57 15.57
N LEU A 36 1.42 8.65 15.11
CA LEU A 36 1.06 8.28 13.74
C LEU A 36 1.67 9.26 12.73
N THR A 37 2.41 8.71 11.77
CA THR A 37 2.90 9.43 10.59
C THR A 37 2.13 8.99 9.33
N TYR A 38 2.11 9.83 8.30
CA TYR A 38 1.51 9.50 7.00
C TYR A 38 2.41 9.98 5.86
N SER A 39 2.20 9.40 4.68
CA SER A 39 2.78 9.86 3.42
C SER A 39 1.72 9.82 2.32
N PHE A 40 1.90 10.65 1.30
CA PHE A 40 1.12 10.55 0.07
C PHE A 40 1.80 9.55 -0.86
N LEU A 41 1.00 8.68 -1.47
CA LEU A 41 1.49 7.78 -2.51
C LEU A 41 1.46 8.51 -3.86
N GLU A 42 2.62 8.61 -4.50
CA GLU A 42 2.72 9.02 -5.90
C GLU A 42 2.60 7.80 -6.81
N GLY A 43 1.92 7.94 -7.95
CA GLY A 43 1.64 6.84 -8.85
C GLY A 43 0.29 6.18 -8.56
N TRP A 44 0.20 4.86 -8.76
CA TRP A 44 -1.07 4.14 -8.68
C TRP A 44 -1.15 3.21 -7.47
N TRP A 45 -2.34 3.12 -6.88
CA TRP A 45 -2.77 2.05 -5.98
C TRP A 45 -4.08 1.47 -6.49
N THR A 46 -4.20 0.15 -6.41
CA THR A 46 -5.41 -0.57 -6.77
C THR A 46 -5.51 -1.82 -5.89
N ASP A 47 -6.73 -2.24 -5.61
CA ASP A 47 -7.02 -3.55 -5.03
C ASP A 47 -7.46 -4.54 -6.12
N ALA A 48 -7.71 -5.79 -5.72
CA ALA A 48 -8.20 -6.86 -6.58
C ALA A 48 -9.41 -7.60 -5.94
N GLY A 49 -10.29 -6.86 -5.27
CA GLY A 49 -11.47 -7.40 -4.58
C GLY A 49 -12.62 -7.85 -5.50
N THR A 50 -12.61 -7.48 -6.78
CA THR A 50 -13.61 -7.90 -7.78
C THR A 50 -12.93 -8.40 -9.06
N PHE A 51 -13.65 -9.13 -9.92
CA PHE A 51 -13.10 -9.55 -11.22
C PHE A 51 -12.66 -8.36 -12.09
N GLU A 52 -13.40 -7.26 -12.04
CA GLU A 52 -13.07 -6.04 -12.77
C GLU A 52 -11.83 -5.35 -12.19
N SER A 53 -11.74 -5.20 -10.87
CA SER A 53 -10.57 -4.58 -10.23
C SER A 53 -9.31 -5.44 -10.38
N LEU A 54 -9.45 -6.77 -10.33
CA LEU A 54 -8.36 -7.70 -10.64
C LEU A 54 -7.85 -7.51 -12.08
N ARG A 55 -8.74 -7.50 -13.08
CA ARG A 55 -8.33 -7.28 -14.48
C ARG A 55 -7.64 -5.93 -14.65
N ARG A 56 -8.15 -4.87 -14.00
CA ARG A 56 -7.52 -3.55 -14.00
C ARG A 56 -6.11 -3.59 -13.39
N ALA A 57 -5.95 -4.25 -12.24
CA ALA A 57 -4.67 -4.37 -11.57
C ALA A 57 -3.64 -5.11 -12.43
N THR A 58 -4.04 -6.21 -13.08
CA THR A 58 -3.18 -6.94 -14.02
C THR A 58 -2.69 -6.05 -15.16
N ASN A 59 -3.58 -5.29 -15.78
CA ASN A 59 -3.22 -4.41 -16.89
C ASN A 59 -2.29 -3.25 -16.45
N LEU A 60 -2.49 -2.70 -15.24
CA LEU A 60 -1.62 -1.65 -14.70
C LEU A 60 -0.18 -2.14 -14.51
N VAL A 61 -0.01 -3.35 -13.98
CA VAL A 61 1.31 -3.97 -13.81
C VAL A 61 1.97 -4.22 -15.17
N ALA A 62 1.25 -4.84 -16.12
CA ALA A 62 1.77 -5.12 -17.45
C ALA A 62 2.28 -3.85 -18.16
N ALA A 63 1.48 -2.78 -18.15
CA ALA A 63 1.87 -1.51 -18.76
C ALA A 63 3.08 -0.85 -18.04
N THR A 64 3.21 -1.05 -16.72
CA THR A 64 4.33 -0.50 -15.96
C THR A 64 5.65 -1.21 -16.32
N GLU A 65 5.63 -2.53 -16.51
CA GLU A 65 6.81 -3.29 -16.96
C GLU A 65 7.22 -2.90 -18.39
N GLU A 66 6.26 -2.76 -19.32
CA GLU A 66 6.54 -2.31 -20.69
C GLU A 66 7.23 -0.94 -20.72
N LEU A 67 6.74 0.01 -19.90
CA LEU A 67 7.35 1.34 -19.76
C LEU A 67 8.75 1.27 -19.14
N ARG A 68 8.97 0.35 -18.20
CA ARG A 68 10.28 0.16 -17.55
C ARG A 68 11.30 -0.41 -18.53
N ASP A 69 10.93 -1.40 -19.32
CA ASP A 69 11.79 -2.01 -20.33
C ASP A 69 12.18 -1.01 -21.42
N ALA A 70 11.23 -0.20 -21.89
CA ALA A 70 11.50 0.87 -22.84
C ALA A 70 12.54 1.87 -22.33
N LYS A 71 12.42 2.29 -21.05
CA LYS A 71 13.40 3.20 -20.41
C LYS A 71 14.79 2.58 -20.29
N LEU A 72 14.89 1.29 -19.98
CA LEU A 72 16.18 0.60 -19.89
C LEU A 72 16.90 0.54 -21.24
N ILE A 73 16.15 0.33 -22.33
CA ILE A 73 16.70 0.33 -23.70
C ILE A 73 17.22 1.72 -24.06
N GLU A 74 16.45 2.77 -23.79
CA GLU A 74 16.84 4.16 -24.06
C GLU A 74 18.12 4.55 -23.30
N GLN A 75 18.20 4.18 -22.02
CA GLN A 75 19.37 4.47 -21.20
C GLN A 75 20.62 3.71 -21.65
N ALA A 76 20.48 2.42 -22.01
CA ALA A 76 21.60 1.64 -22.55
C ALA A 76 22.12 2.19 -23.89
N ALA A 77 21.23 2.78 -24.72
CA ALA A 77 21.63 3.44 -25.96
C ALA A 77 22.39 4.75 -25.69
N ALA A 78 21.96 5.53 -24.71
CA ALA A 78 22.63 6.78 -24.31
C ALA A 78 24.01 6.54 -23.68
N ASP A 79 24.17 5.48 -22.88
CA ASP A 79 25.45 5.14 -22.23
C ASP A 79 26.49 4.55 -23.20
N ALA A 80 26.09 4.19 -24.42
CA ALA A 80 26.95 3.63 -25.46
C ALA A 80 27.60 4.70 -26.36
N GLU A 81 27.24 5.98 -26.19
CA GLU A 81 27.76 7.16 -26.90
C GLU A 81 28.77 7.94 -26.03
#